data_AF-S4PLR9-F1
#
_entry.id   AF-S4PLR9-F1
#
_cell.length_a   1.000
_cell.length_b   1.000
_cell.length_c   1.000
_cell.angle_alpha   90.00
_cell.angle_beta   90.00
_cell.angle_gamma   90.00
#
_symmetry.space_group_name_H-M   'P 1'
#
loop_
_entity.id
_entity.type
_entity.pdbx_description
1 polymer ?
#
loop_
_entity_poly.entity_id
_entity_poly.type
_entity_poly.pdbx_seq_one_letter_code
_entity_poly.pdbx_strand_id
1 'polypeptide(L)'
;MSVVDADVLLRIKRSHNLSSLFKRQEDTDFILESMSGTKYQVHKILLAAVSSALRGKLKESNGVSLFLDIDDCAMEQFLEYIYTGTVTNIVQDNWCQLIELANQFNLNKLFEEVEIAIIQQISIDNAIAIALMSEKYKLDKIQKRILDFIRSEPKVLDSEGWNNLNDVQLTKKWLKELYREDVPD
;
A
#
# COMPACT_ATOMS: atom_id res chain seq x y z
N MET A 1 27.42 22.58 -15.80
CA MET A 1 27.26 21.47 -14.84
C MET A 1 26.55 20.35 -15.55
N SER A 2 27.20 19.20 -15.74
CA SER A 2 26.54 18.03 -16.33
C SER A 2 25.50 17.53 -15.33
N VAL A 3 24.23 17.74 -15.64
CA VAL A 3 23.13 17.12 -14.90
C VAL A 3 23.25 15.63 -15.22
N VAL A 4 23.61 14.82 -14.22
CA VAL A 4 23.57 13.36 -14.38
C VAL A 4 22.14 13.00 -14.74
N ASP A 5 22.01 12.24 -15.83
CA ASP A 5 20.73 11.78 -16.35
C ASP A 5 19.88 11.13 -15.23
N ALA A 6 18.60 11.51 -15.16
CA ALA A 6 17.70 11.06 -14.11
C ALA A 6 17.54 9.54 -14.09
N ASP A 7 17.58 8.89 -15.26
CA ASP A 7 17.48 7.43 -15.39
C ASP A 7 18.75 6.75 -14.89
N VAL A 8 19.92 7.36 -15.10
CA VAL A 8 21.18 6.89 -14.55
C VAL A 8 21.18 6.97 -13.02
N LEU A 9 20.71 8.09 -12.45
CA LEU A 9 20.57 8.24 -11.00
C LEU A 9 19.58 7.24 -10.42
N LEU A 10 18.44 7.00 -11.09
CA LEU A 10 17.45 6.01 -10.67
C LEU A 10 18.01 4.59 -10.68
N ARG A 11 18.77 4.21 -11.71
CA ARG A 11 19.44 2.90 -11.78
C ARG A 11 20.42 2.69 -10.62
N ILE A 12 21.25 3.69 -10.32
CA ILE A 12 22.24 3.61 -9.23
C ILE A 12 21.53 3.54 -7.86
N LYS A 13 20.47 4.32 -7.65
CA LYS A 13 19.70 4.24 -6.40
C LYS A 13 19.02 2.88 -6.24
N ARG A 14 18.42 2.34 -7.31
CA ARG A 14 17.83 0.99 -7.30
C ARG A 14 18.84 -0.13 -7.07
N SER A 15 20.11 0.06 -7.45
CA SER A 15 21.16 -0.92 -7.15
C SER A 15 21.61 -0.90 -5.69
N HIS A 16 21.31 0.16 -4.93
CA HIS A 16 21.51 0.20 -3.47
C HIS A 16 20.33 -0.51 -2.79
N ASN A 17 20.45 -1.82 -2.66
CA ASN A 17 19.42 -2.70 -2.11
C ASN A 17 19.97 -3.43 -0.88
N LEU A 18 19.34 -3.25 0.28
CA LEU A 18 19.77 -3.87 1.54
C LEU A 18 19.04 -5.18 1.86
N SER A 19 18.25 -5.74 0.93
CA SER A 19 17.50 -6.98 1.14
C SER A 19 18.37 -8.17 1.57
N SER A 20 19.65 -8.18 1.20
CA SER A 20 20.59 -9.21 1.66
C SER A 20 20.78 -9.19 3.18
N LEU A 21 20.74 -8.01 3.83
CA LEU A 21 20.83 -7.90 5.29
C LEU A 21 19.62 -8.57 5.94
N PHE A 22 18.42 -8.35 5.39
CA PHE A 22 17.21 -8.99 5.89
C PHE A 22 17.25 -10.52 5.71
N LYS A 23 17.70 -11.00 4.55
CA LYS A 23 17.78 -12.44 4.26
C LYS A 23 18.81 -13.18 5.11
N ARG A 24 19.95 -12.54 5.40
CA ARG A 24 21.04 -13.16 6.18
C ARG A 24 20.83 -13.08 7.68
N GLN A 25 20.04 -12.10 8.14
CA GLN A 25 19.79 -11.85 9.57
C GLN A 25 21.09 -11.65 10.38
N GLU A 26 22.14 -11.12 9.73
CA GLU A 26 23.40 -10.76 10.39
C GLU A 26 23.18 -9.49 11.23
N ASP A 27 23.73 -9.45 12.46
CA ASP A 27 23.75 -8.26 13.34
C ASP A 27 22.38 -7.60 13.63
N THR A 28 21.29 -8.37 13.56
CA THR A 28 19.96 -7.88 13.94
C THR A 28 19.88 -7.60 15.45
N ASP A 29 19.27 -6.48 15.82
CA ASP A 29 19.22 -5.97 17.20
C ASP A 29 17.79 -5.74 17.70
N PHE A 30 16.79 -6.15 16.91
CA PHE A 30 15.38 -5.90 17.19
C PHE A 30 14.46 -6.93 16.55
N ILE A 31 13.24 -7.07 17.08
CA ILE A 31 12.25 -8.05 16.64
C ILE A 31 10.93 -7.34 16.29
N LEU A 32 10.39 -7.59 15.11
CA LEU A 32 8.97 -7.32 14.84
C LEU A 32 8.16 -8.60 15.07
N GLU A 33 6.97 -8.47 15.64
CA GLU A 33 6.03 -9.57 15.82
C GLU A 33 4.74 -9.25 15.05
N SER A 34 4.29 -10.17 14.21
CA SER A 34 3.04 -10.07 13.44
C SER A 34 1.83 -10.54 14.25
N MET A 35 0.63 -10.36 13.71
CA MET A 35 -0.64 -10.81 14.30
C MET A 35 -0.67 -12.33 14.55
N SER A 36 0.03 -13.13 13.74
CA SER A 36 0.13 -14.60 13.93
C SER A 36 1.10 -15.00 15.04
N GLY A 37 1.87 -14.05 15.57
CA GLY A 37 2.97 -14.28 16.52
C GLY A 37 4.30 -14.64 15.86
N THR A 38 4.39 -14.59 14.52
CA THR A 38 5.65 -14.78 13.79
C THR A 38 6.62 -13.65 14.13
N LYS A 39 7.88 -14.00 14.40
CA LYS A 39 8.93 -13.08 14.81
C LYS A 39 9.95 -12.86 13.72
N TYR A 40 10.22 -11.59 13.43
CA TYR A 40 11.11 -11.13 12.38
C TYR A 40 12.31 -10.42 13.00
N GLN A 41 13.50 -11.01 12.85
CA GLN A 41 14.76 -10.38 13.26
C GLN A 41 15.12 -9.25 12.29
N VAL A 42 15.33 -8.04 12.82
CA VAL A 42 15.51 -6.83 12.02
C VAL A 42 16.52 -5.88 12.63
N HIS A 43 16.92 -4.88 11.84
CA HIS A 43 17.80 -3.79 12.28
C HIS A 43 16.98 -2.58 12.70
N LYS A 44 17.01 -2.25 13.99
CA LYS A 44 16.26 -1.12 14.58
C LYS A 44 16.56 0.18 13.88
N ILE A 45 17.82 0.38 13.49
CA ILE A 45 18.27 1.61 12.83
C ILE A 45 17.60 1.82 11.47
N LEU A 46 17.37 0.74 10.71
CA LEU A 46 16.69 0.83 9.41
C LEU A 46 15.23 1.21 9.59
N LEU A 47 14.52 0.59 10.55
CA LEU A 47 13.16 0.98 10.90
C LEU A 47 13.08 2.46 11.34
N ALA A 48 14.00 2.90 12.20
CA ALA A 48 14.04 4.26 12.71
C ALA A 48 14.42 5.32 11.64
N ALA A 49 15.10 4.92 10.58
CA ALA A 49 15.47 5.78 9.47
C ALA A 49 14.30 6.07 8.53
N VAL A 50 13.36 5.12 8.41
CA VAL A 50 12.27 5.17 7.42
C VAL A 50 11.20 6.22 7.78
N SER A 51 10.85 6.40 9.06
CA SER A 51 10.00 7.52 9.47
C SER A 51 10.16 7.95 10.92
N SER A 52 9.80 9.22 11.19
CA SER A 52 9.77 9.78 12.53
C SER A 52 8.72 9.11 13.42
N ALA A 53 7.56 8.75 12.86
CA ALA A 53 6.49 8.05 13.58
C ALA A 53 6.94 6.65 14.03
N LEU A 54 7.55 5.88 13.13
CA LEU A 54 8.09 4.56 13.46
C LEU A 54 9.23 4.68 14.49
N ARG A 55 10.12 5.67 14.32
CA ARG A 55 11.16 5.99 15.31
C ARG A 55 10.59 6.30 16.70
N GLY A 56 9.50 7.06 16.78
CA GLY A 56 8.79 7.33 18.02
C GLY A 56 8.29 6.03 18.66
N LYS A 57 7.60 5.20 17.89
CA LYS A 57 7.06 3.91 18.35
C LYS A 57 8.17 2.94 18.84
N LEU A 58 9.33 2.94 18.18
CA LEU A 58 10.52 2.17 18.58
C LEU A 58 11.23 2.69 19.84
N LYS A 59 10.99 3.94 20.24
CA LYS A 59 11.47 4.50 21.51
C LYS A 59 10.53 4.18 22.65
N GLU A 60 9.23 4.16 22.38
CA GLU A 60 8.18 3.78 23.33
C GLU A 60 8.15 2.28 23.60
N SER A 61 8.67 1.45 22.68
CA SER A 61 8.83 0.02 22.93
C SER A 61 9.79 -0.21 24.09
N ASN A 62 9.28 -0.74 25.21
CA ASN A 62 10.02 -1.01 26.45
C ASN A 62 11.04 -2.17 26.35
N GLY A 63 11.48 -2.55 25.14
CA GLY A 63 12.33 -3.71 24.94
C GLY A 63 12.97 -3.79 23.56
N VAL A 64 13.28 -5.01 23.16
CA VAL A 64 13.91 -5.39 21.88
C VAL A 64 12.88 -5.83 20.83
N SER A 65 11.59 -5.57 21.05
CA SER A 65 10.53 -5.96 20.12
C SER A 65 9.41 -4.94 19.97
N LEU A 66 8.72 -5.01 18.84
CA LEU A 66 7.50 -4.25 18.53
C LEU A 66 6.47 -5.16 17.86
N PHE A 67 5.26 -5.20 18.41
CA PHE A 67 4.12 -5.87 17.78
C PHE A 67 3.46 -4.94 16.74
N LEU A 68 3.18 -5.49 15.56
CA LEU A 68 2.37 -4.86 14.52
C LEU A 68 1.19 -5.78 14.18
N ASP A 69 -0.01 -5.22 14.23
CA ASP A 69 -1.27 -5.94 13.99
C ASP A 69 -1.52 -6.11 12.49
N ILE A 70 -0.64 -6.89 11.84
CA ILE A 70 -0.66 -7.20 10.41
C ILE A 70 -0.32 -8.68 10.22
N ASP A 71 -0.75 -9.26 9.10
CA ASP A 71 -0.39 -10.64 8.77
C ASP A 71 1.06 -10.76 8.30
N ASP A 72 1.52 -12.01 8.17
CA ASP A 72 2.88 -12.34 7.79
C ASP A 72 3.22 -11.86 6.37
N CYS A 73 2.23 -11.83 5.47
CA CYS A 73 2.43 -11.45 4.08
C CYS A 73 2.64 -9.93 3.94
N ALA A 74 1.84 -9.14 4.66
CA ALA A 74 2.01 -7.70 4.76
C ALA A 74 3.29 -7.32 5.52
N MET A 75 3.66 -8.08 6.56
CA MET A 75 4.92 -7.88 7.27
C MET A 75 6.13 -8.05 6.34
N GLU A 76 6.15 -9.11 5.53
CA GLU A 76 7.23 -9.35 4.56
C GLU A 76 7.35 -8.22 3.52
N GLN A 77 6.23 -7.73 2.99
CA GLN A 77 6.22 -6.58 2.07
C GLN A 77 6.65 -5.28 2.75
N PHE A 78 6.24 -5.07 4.00
CA PHE A 78 6.65 -3.90 4.77
C PHE A 78 8.17 -3.92 5.01
N LEU A 79 8.73 -5.07 5.34
CA LEU A 79 10.18 -5.26 5.49
C LEU A 79 10.89 -5.12 4.15
N GLU A 80 10.36 -5.67 3.05
CA GLU A 80 10.89 -5.42 1.71
C GLU A 80 11.01 -3.92 1.43
N TYR A 81 9.97 -3.14 1.73
CA TYR A 81 10.00 -1.69 1.59
C TYR A 81 11.07 -1.03 2.47
N ILE A 82 11.18 -1.42 3.74
CA ILE A 82 12.17 -0.83 4.66
C ILE A 82 13.61 -1.06 4.15
N TYR A 83 13.91 -2.25 3.62
CA TYR A 83 15.27 -2.60 3.21
C TYR A 83 15.59 -2.20 1.76
N THR A 84 14.61 -2.00 0.91
CA THR A 84 14.83 -1.77 -0.52
C THR A 84 14.24 -0.46 -1.05
N GLY A 85 13.33 0.15 -0.31
CA GLY A 85 12.56 1.32 -0.72
C GLY A 85 11.45 1.02 -1.74
N THR A 86 11.15 -0.26 -2.01
CA THR A 86 10.11 -0.70 -2.96
C THR A 86 9.41 -1.95 -2.44
N VAL A 87 8.24 -2.26 -3.01
CA VAL A 87 7.53 -3.55 -2.82
C VAL A 87 7.33 -4.16 -4.19
N THR A 88 7.70 -5.42 -4.40
CA THR A 88 7.67 -6.03 -5.74
C THR A 88 6.39 -6.78 -6.06
N ASN A 89 5.66 -7.23 -5.04
CA ASN A 89 4.46 -8.01 -5.24
C ASN A 89 3.36 -7.53 -4.29
N ILE A 90 2.48 -6.65 -4.75
CA ILE A 90 1.33 -6.17 -3.99
C ILE A 90 0.12 -6.96 -4.43
N VAL A 91 -0.32 -7.89 -3.59
CA VAL A 91 -1.53 -8.70 -3.81
C VAL A 91 -2.76 -8.08 -3.18
N GLN A 92 -3.91 -8.49 -3.71
CA GLN A 92 -5.25 -7.97 -3.43
C GLN A 92 -5.76 -8.13 -2.00
N ASP A 93 -5.03 -8.82 -1.10
CA ASP A 93 -5.44 -8.93 0.30
C ASP A 93 -4.55 -8.08 1.23
N ASN A 94 -3.30 -7.82 0.83
CA ASN A 94 -2.31 -7.18 1.71
C ASN A 94 -2.25 -5.65 1.60
N TRP A 95 -2.58 -5.12 0.43
CA TRP A 95 -2.63 -3.70 0.12
C TRP A 95 -3.36 -2.83 1.18
N CYS A 96 -4.46 -3.33 1.76
CA CYS A 96 -5.17 -2.64 2.85
C CYS A 96 -4.27 -2.43 4.07
N GLN A 97 -3.59 -3.49 4.53
CA GLN A 97 -2.67 -3.43 5.67
C GLN A 97 -1.45 -2.56 5.33
N LEU A 98 -0.95 -2.61 4.09
CA LEU A 98 0.14 -1.73 3.65
C LEU A 98 -0.27 -0.25 3.65
N ILE A 99 -1.49 0.09 3.21
CA ILE A 99 -2.03 1.45 3.28
C ILE A 99 -2.18 1.90 4.74
N GLU A 100 -2.70 1.04 5.61
CA GLU A 100 -2.83 1.32 7.04
C GLU A 100 -1.47 1.59 7.69
N LEU A 101 -0.46 0.74 7.44
CA LEU A 101 0.91 0.95 7.90
C LEU A 101 1.51 2.25 7.34
N ALA A 102 1.31 2.50 6.04
CA ALA A 102 1.83 3.69 5.41
C ALA A 102 1.23 4.96 6.01
N ASN A 103 -0.07 4.97 6.29
CA ASN A 103 -0.72 6.07 7.01
C ASN A 103 -0.23 6.17 8.46
N GLN A 104 -0.23 5.05 9.19
CA GLN A 104 0.17 4.99 10.60
C GLN A 104 1.60 5.53 10.81
N PHE A 105 2.51 5.20 9.89
CA PHE A 105 3.92 5.56 9.97
C PHE A 105 4.32 6.72 9.06
N ASN A 106 3.37 7.41 8.43
CA ASN A 106 3.60 8.52 7.49
C ASN A 106 4.60 8.18 6.36
N LEU A 107 4.42 7.02 5.73
CA LEU A 107 5.24 6.49 4.65
C LEU A 107 4.64 6.85 3.29
N ASN A 108 4.62 8.13 2.95
CA ASN A 108 3.95 8.64 1.76
C ASN A 108 4.39 7.94 0.46
N LYS A 109 5.69 7.57 0.34
CA LYS A 109 6.18 6.85 -0.83
C LYS A 109 5.64 5.42 -0.93
N LEU A 110 5.59 4.70 0.19
CA LEU A 110 4.95 3.37 0.22
C LEU A 110 3.47 3.49 -0.14
N PHE A 111 2.79 4.49 0.41
CA PHE A 111 1.39 4.76 0.09
C PHE A 111 1.20 4.98 -1.42
N GLU A 112 2.01 5.84 -2.05
CA GLU A 112 1.95 6.12 -3.49
C GLU A 112 2.23 4.88 -4.34
N GLU A 113 3.25 4.08 -4.00
CA GLU A 113 3.57 2.84 -4.71
C GLU A 113 2.42 1.82 -4.61
N VAL A 114 1.83 1.69 -3.42
CA VAL A 114 0.64 0.83 -3.22
C VAL A 114 -0.53 1.37 -4.03
N GLU A 115 -0.77 2.68 -4.04
CA GLU A 115 -1.82 3.33 -4.83
C GLU A 115 -1.68 3.03 -6.34
N ILE A 116 -0.47 3.14 -6.87
CA ILE A 116 -0.17 2.84 -8.28
C ILE A 116 -0.41 1.36 -8.59
N ALA A 117 0.07 0.46 -7.74
CA ALA A 117 -0.10 -0.97 -7.94
C ALA A 117 -1.57 -1.39 -7.98
N ILE A 118 -2.40 -0.79 -7.12
CA ILE A 118 -3.85 -1.02 -7.10
C ILE A 118 -4.46 -0.61 -8.43
N ILE A 119 -4.17 0.61 -8.88
CA ILE A 119 -4.73 1.17 -10.11
C ILE A 119 -4.39 0.31 -11.32
N GLN A 120 -3.18 -0.26 -11.35
CA GLN A 120 -2.73 -1.15 -12.42
C GLN A 120 -3.39 -2.54 -12.40
N GLN A 121 -3.93 -2.94 -11.25
CA GLN A 121 -4.55 -4.26 -11.05
C GLN A 121 -6.08 -4.24 -11.14
N ILE A 122 -6.72 -3.08 -11.36
CA ILE A 122 -8.18 -2.99 -11.51
C ILE A 122 -8.64 -3.91 -12.66
N SER A 123 -9.60 -4.78 -12.35
CA SER A 123 -10.21 -5.72 -13.27
C SER A 123 -11.72 -5.81 -13.03
N ILE A 124 -12.44 -6.48 -13.94
CA ILE A 124 -13.89 -6.71 -13.80
C ILE A 124 -14.20 -7.42 -12.47
N ASP A 125 -13.41 -8.42 -12.13
CA ASP A 125 -13.64 -9.28 -10.97
C ASP A 125 -13.42 -8.55 -9.64
N ASN A 126 -12.53 -7.55 -9.62
CA ASN A 126 -12.11 -6.91 -8.38
C ASN A 126 -12.57 -5.46 -8.22
N ALA A 127 -13.04 -4.80 -9.30
CA ALA A 127 -13.34 -3.37 -9.30
C ALA A 127 -14.22 -2.95 -8.12
N ILE A 128 -15.28 -3.71 -7.84
CA ILE A 128 -16.23 -3.38 -6.75
C ILE A 128 -15.61 -3.55 -5.36
N ALA A 129 -14.81 -4.60 -5.16
CA ALA A 129 -14.08 -4.78 -3.90
C ALA A 129 -13.10 -3.62 -3.67
N ILE A 130 -12.38 -3.20 -4.71
CA ILE A 130 -11.47 -2.06 -4.63
C ILE A 130 -12.20 -0.76 -4.32
N ALA A 131 -13.41 -0.62 -4.85
CA ALA A 131 -14.21 0.56 -4.66
C ALA A 131 -14.76 0.68 -3.23
N LEU A 132 -15.26 -0.42 -2.66
CA LEU A 132 -15.68 -0.44 -1.26
C LEU A 132 -14.52 -0.09 -0.32
N MET A 133 -13.34 -0.66 -0.59
CA MET A 133 -12.12 -0.38 0.16
C MET A 133 -11.74 1.10 0.06
N SER A 134 -11.60 1.64 -1.15
CA SER A 134 -11.15 3.02 -1.34
C SER A 134 -12.12 4.03 -0.74
N GLU A 135 -13.41 3.73 -0.61
CA GLU A 135 -14.33 4.56 0.16
C GLU A 135 -14.03 4.50 1.66
N LYS A 136 -13.85 3.30 2.22
CA LYS A 136 -13.52 3.07 3.64
C LYS A 136 -12.27 3.85 4.07
N TYR A 137 -11.23 3.83 3.24
CA TYR A 137 -9.94 4.49 3.53
C TYR A 137 -9.81 5.91 2.94
N LYS A 138 -10.88 6.46 2.34
CA LYS A 138 -10.92 7.80 1.73
C LYS A 138 -9.83 8.02 0.69
N LEU A 139 -9.65 7.04 -0.20
CA LEU A 139 -8.66 7.04 -1.28
C LEU A 139 -9.27 7.63 -2.55
N ASP A 140 -9.47 8.96 -2.56
CA ASP A 140 -10.25 9.66 -3.60
C ASP A 140 -9.69 9.47 -5.03
N LYS A 141 -8.38 9.39 -5.18
CA LYS A 141 -7.73 9.13 -6.48
C LYS A 141 -8.09 7.76 -7.03
N ILE A 142 -8.10 6.73 -6.16
CA ILE A 142 -8.50 5.37 -6.53
C ILE A 142 -9.99 5.34 -6.88
N GLN A 143 -10.85 6.00 -6.07
CA GLN A 143 -12.28 6.14 -6.35
C GLN A 143 -12.55 6.70 -7.74
N LYS A 144 -11.89 7.82 -8.08
CA LYS A 144 -12.01 8.43 -9.41
C LYS A 144 -11.60 7.45 -10.52
N ARG A 145 -10.46 6.76 -10.34
CA ARG A 145 -9.96 5.81 -11.33
C ARG A 145 -10.88 4.61 -11.54
N ILE A 146 -11.53 4.12 -10.48
CA ILE A 146 -12.52 3.04 -10.56
C ILE A 146 -13.75 3.49 -11.31
N LEU A 147 -14.26 4.70 -11.05
CA LEU A 147 -15.40 5.24 -11.79
C LEU A 147 -15.10 5.34 -13.30
N ASP A 148 -13.91 5.84 -13.65
CA ASP A 148 -13.45 5.88 -15.04
C ASP A 148 -13.36 4.47 -15.65
N PHE A 149 -12.89 3.48 -14.87
CA PHE A 149 -12.84 2.09 -15.30
C PHE A 149 -14.24 1.51 -15.56
N ILE A 150 -15.20 1.69 -14.63
CA ILE A 150 -16.58 1.21 -14.76
C ILE A 150 -17.27 1.83 -15.98
N ARG A 151 -17.03 3.13 -16.26
CA ARG A 151 -17.53 3.78 -17.48
C ARG A 151 -17.00 3.13 -18.76
N SER A 152 -15.70 2.79 -18.76
CA SER A 152 -15.05 2.17 -19.92
C SER A 152 -15.33 0.68 -20.07
N GLU A 153 -15.69 -0.02 -18.99
CA GLU A 153 -15.95 -1.45 -18.97
C GLU A 153 -17.30 -1.77 -18.29
N PRO A 154 -18.43 -1.63 -19.01
CA PRO A 154 -19.76 -1.84 -18.44
C PRO A 154 -20.02 -3.25 -17.92
N LYS A 155 -19.23 -4.25 -18.33
CA LYS A 155 -19.35 -5.65 -17.83
C LYS A 155 -19.15 -5.78 -16.33
N VAL A 156 -18.55 -4.77 -15.68
CA VAL A 156 -18.51 -4.71 -14.22
C VAL A 156 -19.91 -4.78 -13.62
N LEU A 157 -20.93 -4.25 -14.29
CA LEU A 157 -22.33 -4.29 -13.84
C LEU A 157 -22.95 -5.69 -13.88
N ASP A 158 -22.34 -6.63 -14.60
CA ASP A 158 -22.76 -8.03 -14.64
C ASP A 158 -21.93 -8.90 -13.67
N SER A 159 -20.92 -8.33 -13.01
CA SER A 159 -20.04 -9.06 -12.11
C SER A 159 -20.72 -9.51 -10.82
N GLU A 160 -20.21 -10.59 -10.22
CA GLU A 160 -20.64 -11.03 -8.88
C GLU A 160 -20.43 -9.94 -7.83
N GLY A 161 -19.32 -9.21 -7.91
CA GLY A 161 -19.04 -8.09 -7.02
C GLY A 161 -20.12 -7.02 -7.07
N TRP A 162 -20.64 -6.69 -8.25
CA TRP A 162 -21.73 -5.72 -8.41
C TRP A 162 -23.05 -6.26 -7.86
N ASN A 163 -23.40 -7.50 -8.19
CA ASN A 163 -24.64 -8.13 -7.70
C ASN A 163 -24.69 -8.24 -6.16
N ASN A 164 -23.53 -8.36 -5.53
CA ASN A 164 -23.39 -8.43 -4.06
C ASN A 164 -23.18 -7.06 -3.40
N LEU A 165 -23.16 -5.96 -4.16
CA LEU A 165 -22.94 -4.62 -3.64
C LEU A 165 -24.17 -4.10 -2.88
N ASN A 166 -24.07 -4.07 -1.55
CA ASN A 166 -25.14 -3.61 -0.66
C ASN A 166 -24.91 -2.21 -0.06
N ASP A 167 -23.87 -1.49 -0.49
CA ASP A 167 -23.58 -0.14 -0.02
C ASP A 167 -24.38 0.91 -0.80
N VAL A 168 -25.52 1.29 -0.22
CA VAL A 168 -26.45 2.29 -0.79
C VAL A 168 -25.82 3.69 -0.86
N GLN A 169 -24.91 4.05 0.06
CA GLN A 169 -24.31 5.38 0.05
C GLN A 169 -23.29 5.50 -1.06
N LEU A 170 -22.46 4.47 -1.23
CA LEU A 170 -21.49 4.38 -2.29
C LEU A 170 -22.15 4.38 -3.67
N THR A 171 -23.21 3.57 -3.86
CA THR A 171 -23.97 3.57 -5.13
C THR A 171 -24.61 4.92 -5.42
N LYS A 172 -25.21 5.60 -4.42
CA LYS A 172 -25.75 6.95 -4.59
C LYS A 172 -24.66 7.96 -4.98
N LYS A 173 -23.47 7.87 -4.37
CA LYS A 173 -22.32 8.72 -4.69
C LYS A 173 -21.90 8.50 -6.14
N TRP A 174 -21.70 7.25 -6.55
CA TRP A 174 -21.32 6.93 -7.92
C TRP A 174 -22.38 7.32 -8.94
N LEU A 175 -23.66 7.10 -8.67
CA LEU A 175 -24.73 7.53 -9.56
C LEU A 175 -24.66 9.04 -9.80
N LYS A 176 -24.42 9.85 -8.76
CA LYS A 176 -24.24 11.30 -8.93
C LYS A 176 -23.01 11.64 -9.77
N GLU A 177 -21.90 10.94 -9.59
CA GLU A 177 -20.67 11.19 -10.36
C GLU A 177 -20.78 10.71 -11.81
N LEU A 178 -21.43 9.57 -12.06
CA LEU A 178 -21.65 9.02 -13.40
C LEU A 178 -22.54 9.94 -14.24
N TYR A 179 -23.59 10.51 -13.64
CA TYR A 179 -24.53 11.42 -14.30
C TYR A 179 -24.13 12.91 -14.23
N ARG A 180 -22.94 13.23 -13.70
CA ARG A 180 -22.48 14.61 -13.55
C ARG A 180 -21.98 15.26 -14.85
N GLU A 181 -21.93 14.55 -15.97
CA GLU A 181 -21.59 15.14 -17.27
C GLU A 181 -22.70 14.90 -18.31
N ASP A 182 -23.60 15.87 -18.39
CA ASP A 182 -24.36 16.28 -19.59
C ASP A 182 -24.79 17.77 -19.47
N VAL A 183 -24.06 18.59 -18.70
CA VAL A 183 -24.25 20.06 -18.71
C VAL A 183 -22.93 20.70 -19.11
N PRO A 184 -22.77 21.07 -20.39
CA PRO A 184 -21.69 21.96 -20.82
C PRO A 184 -21.84 23.31 -20.10
N ASP A 185 -20.72 23.85 -19.62
CA ASP A 185 -20.61 25.27 -19.25
C ASP A 185 -20.94 26.20 -20.43
#